data_AF-A0A2G2ARL9-F1
#
_entry.id   AF-A0A2G2ARL9-F1
#
_cell.length_a   1.000
_cell.length_b   1.000
_cell.length_c   1.000
_cell.angle_alpha   90.00
_cell.angle_beta   90.00
_cell.angle_gamma   90.00
#
_symmetry.space_group_name_H-M   'P 1'
#
loop_
_entity.id
_entity.type
_entity.pdbx_description
1 polymer ?
#
loop_
_entity_poly.entity_id
_entity_poly.type
_entity_poly.pdbx_seq_one_letter_code
_entity_poly.pdbx_strand_id
1 'polypeptide(L)'
;MDDELTKIFRRVFATRRFPPNLLKKYGKSHVKGLLLYGPPGCGKTLIARKLSLALKSIEPKKVNGPEIMSKFVGQAEENIRNLFKEAMEDERNLGEDS
;
A
#
# COMPACT_ATOMS: atom_id res chain seq x y z
N MET A 1 15.49 8.75 -13.38
CA MET A 1 14.79 7.62 -12.72
C MET A 1 14.97 7.72 -11.20
N ASP A 2 16.16 8.07 -10.72
CA ASP A 2 16.45 8.21 -9.29
C ASP A 2 15.67 9.32 -8.58
N ASP A 3 15.43 10.45 -9.24
CA ASP A 3 14.65 11.55 -8.64
C ASP A 3 13.19 11.18 -8.37
N GLU A 4 12.60 10.38 -9.26
CA GLU A 4 11.20 9.98 -9.18
C GLU A 4 11.01 8.90 -8.10
N LEU A 5 11.92 7.93 -8.04
CA LEU A 5 12.03 6.98 -6.94
C LEU A 5 12.24 7.72 -5.61
N THR A 6 13.19 8.65 -5.55
CA THR A 6 13.45 9.44 -4.34
C THR A 6 12.21 10.21 -3.88
N LYS A 7 11.44 10.78 -4.81
CA LYS A 7 10.15 11.44 -4.49
C LYS A 7 9.13 10.45 -3.92
N ILE A 8 9.00 9.25 -4.50
CA ILE A 8 8.09 8.21 -4.00
C ILE A 8 8.53 7.78 -2.59
N PHE A 9 9.80 7.43 -2.41
CA PHE A 9 10.36 7.06 -1.12
C PHE A 9 10.13 8.16 -0.09
N ARG A 10 10.40 9.43 -0.41
CA ARG A 10 10.13 10.53 0.49
C ARG A 10 8.66 10.61 0.89
N ARG A 11 7.72 10.46 -0.04
CA ARG A 11 6.28 10.55 0.26
C ARG A 11 5.80 9.39 1.13
N VAL A 12 6.27 8.17 0.85
CA VAL A 12 5.88 6.97 1.56
C VAL A 12 6.51 6.94 2.96
N PHE A 13 7.82 7.17 3.07
CA PHE A 13 8.56 7.04 4.33
C PHE A 13 8.47 8.26 5.23
N ALA A 14 8.37 9.49 4.69
CA ALA A 14 8.36 10.69 5.54
C ALA A 14 7.15 10.66 6.49
N THR A 15 5.97 10.33 5.97
CA THR A 15 4.77 10.24 6.81
C THR A 15 4.92 9.15 7.87
N ARG A 16 5.51 7.98 7.56
CA ARG A 16 5.72 6.89 8.53
C ARG A 16 6.82 7.19 9.57
N ARG A 17 7.74 8.13 9.29
CA ARG A 17 8.86 8.46 10.18
C ARG A 17 8.56 9.61 11.15
N PHE A 18 7.61 10.48 10.81
CA PHE A 18 7.19 11.55 11.71
C PHE A 18 6.21 11.03 12.76
N PRO A 19 6.27 11.54 14.00
CA PRO A 19 5.32 11.14 15.03
C PRO A 19 3.89 11.54 14.63
N PRO A 20 2.89 10.70 14.90
CA PRO A 20 1.52 10.91 14.45
C PRO A 20 0.90 12.23 14.95
N ASN A 21 1.24 12.64 16.17
CA ASN A 21 0.80 13.92 16.76
C ASN A 21 1.23 15.13 15.91
N LEU A 22 2.41 15.04 15.29
CA LEU A 22 2.91 16.10 14.42
C LEU A 22 2.16 16.10 13.08
N LEU A 23 1.89 14.93 12.51
CA LEU A 23 1.12 14.78 11.28
C LEU A 23 -0.30 15.31 11.44
N LYS A 24 -0.98 14.96 12.55
CA LYS A 24 -2.30 15.47 12.92
C LYS A 24 -2.31 16.99 13.05
N LYS A 25 -1.29 17.58 13.71
CA LYS A 25 -1.15 19.04 13.85
C LYS A 25 -1.04 19.75 12.49
N TYR A 26 -0.40 19.13 11.50
CA TYR A 26 -0.28 19.66 10.14
C TYR A 26 -1.38 19.18 9.18
N GLY A 27 -2.39 18.44 9.66
CA GLY A 27 -3.47 17.90 8.82
C GLY A 27 -2.99 16.93 7.74
N LYS A 28 -1.85 16.27 7.95
CA LYS A 28 -1.25 15.32 7.00
C LYS A 28 -1.62 13.90 7.42
N SER A 29 -2.10 13.08 6.49
CA SER A 29 -2.29 11.64 6.69
C SER A 29 -1.21 10.85 5.97
N HIS A 30 -1.04 9.58 6.35
CA HIS A 30 -0.23 8.64 5.58
C HIS A 30 -0.77 8.48 4.17
N VAL A 31 0.13 8.15 3.23
CA VAL A 31 -0.24 7.84 1.85
C VAL A 31 -0.98 6.51 1.83
N LYS A 32 -2.20 6.49 1.30
CA LYS A 32 -3.07 5.30 1.27
C LYS A 32 -2.70 4.27 0.19
N GLY A 33 -2.01 4.68 -0.87
CA GLY A 33 -1.67 3.78 -1.96
C GLY A 33 -0.70 4.40 -2.96
N LEU A 34 -0.06 3.55 -3.76
CA LEU A 34 0.87 3.90 -4.81
C LEU A 34 0.49 3.15 -6.09
N LEU A 35 0.39 3.88 -7.21
CA LEU A 35 0.18 3.30 -8.53
C LEU A 35 1.47 3.39 -9.35
N LEU A 36 2.03 2.25 -9.73
CA LEU A 36 3.19 2.15 -10.62
C LEU A 36 2.71 1.78 -12.02
N TYR A 37 2.89 2.66 -13.00
CA TYR A 37 2.50 2.43 -14.39
C TYR A 37 3.67 2.64 -15.35
N GLY A 38 3.63 2.02 -16.53
CA GLY A 38 4.63 2.18 -17.57
C GLY A 38 4.84 0.91 -18.41
N PRO A 39 5.69 0.96 -19.44
CA PRO A 39 5.96 -0.17 -20.36
C PRO A 39 6.40 -1.46 -19.65
N PRO A 40 6.19 -2.65 -20.25
CA PRO A 40 6.70 -3.90 -19.67
C PRO A 40 8.22 -3.85 -19.53
N GLY A 41 8.77 -4.47 -18.47
CA GLY A 41 10.22 -4.52 -18.23
C GLY A 41 10.79 -3.39 -17.37
N CYS A 42 10.06 -2.30 -17.07
CA CYS A 42 10.58 -1.19 -16.23
C CYS A 42 10.67 -1.48 -14.71
N GLY A 43 10.72 -2.75 -14.28
CA GLY A 43 10.98 -3.09 -12.88
C GLY A 43 9.88 -2.78 -11.85
N LYS A 44 8.64 -2.43 -12.27
CA LYS A 44 7.52 -2.08 -11.36
C LYS A 44 7.30 -3.08 -10.23
N THR A 45 7.22 -4.38 -10.57
CA THR A 45 7.04 -5.46 -9.58
C THR A 45 8.23 -5.60 -8.65
N LEU A 46 9.45 -5.37 -9.15
CA LEU A 46 10.66 -5.40 -8.35
C LEU A 46 10.68 -4.25 -7.34
N ILE A 47 10.30 -3.03 -7.77
CA ILE A 47 10.18 -1.86 -6.91
C ILE A 47 9.16 -2.12 -5.79
N ALA A 48 7.98 -2.65 -6.11
CA ALA A 48 6.95 -2.97 -5.11
C ALA A 48 7.48 -3.93 -4.02
N ARG A 49 8.19 -4.99 -4.41
CA ARG A 49 8.81 -5.95 -3.46
C ARG A 49 9.93 -5.33 -2.63
N LYS A 50 10.75 -4.45 -3.21
CA LYS A 50 11.82 -3.78 -2.48
C LYS A 50 11.28 -2.73 -1.50
N LEU A 51 10.21 -2.03 -1.87
CA LEU A 51 9.53 -1.07 -1.00
C LEU A 51 8.97 -1.73 0.25
N SER A 52 8.32 -2.89 0.13
CA SER A 52 7.79 -3.61 1.30
C SER A 52 8.89 -4.05 2.26
N LEU A 53 9.99 -4.60 1.73
CA LEU A 53 11.15 -4.97 2.53
C LEU A 53 11.75 -3.75 3.26
N ALA A 54 11.85 -2.61 2.57
CA ALA A 54 12.39 -1.38 3.15
C ALA A 54 11.48 -0.78 4.24
N LEU A 55 10.16 -0.96 4.13
CA LEU A 55 9.18 -0.50 5.12
C LEU A 55 9.13 -1.39 6.37
N LYS A 56 9.87 -2.51 6.40
CA LYS A 56 9.75 -3.56 7.44
C LYS A 56 8.30 -4.00 7.65
N SER A 57 7.47 -3.89 6.61
CA SER A 57 6.07 -4.30 6.65
C SER A 57 5.94 -5.80 6.41
N ILE A 58 4.75 -6.33 6.66
CA ILE A 58 4.33 -7.64 6.18
C ILE A 58 4.55 -7.72 4.66
N GLU A 59 4.85 -8.92 4.15
CA GLU A 59 5.03 -9.14 2.70
C GLU A 59 3.73 -8.74 1.96
N PRO A 60 3.82 -7.99 0.85
CA PRO A 60 2.64 -7.53 0.13
C PRO A 60 1.86 -8.73 -0.40
N LYS A 61 0.56 -8.75 -0.09
CA LYS A 61 -0.40 -9.70 -0.62
C LYS A 61 -0.51 -9.51 -2.13
N LYS A 62 0.00 -10.48 -2.89
CA LYS A 62 -0.05 -10.47 -4.36
C LYS A 62 -1.44 -10.93 -4.78
N VAL A 63 -2.13 -10.11 -5.56
CA VAL A 63 -3.44 -10.45 -6.11
C VAL A 63 -3.44 -10.12 -7.59
N ASN A 64 -3.83 -11.07 -8.42
CA ASN A 64 -3.97 -10.83 -9.85
C ASN A 64 -5.39 -10.35 -10.13
N GLY A 65 -5.54 -9.33 -10.98
CA GLY A 65 -6.85 -8.76 -11.33
C GLY A 65 -7.92 -9.80 -11.74
N PRO A 66 -7.58 -10.80 -12.57
CA PRO A 66 -8.52 -11.87 -12.92
C PRO A 66 -9.01 -12.73 -11.75
N GLU A 67 -8.22 -12.89 -10.68
CA GLU A 67 -8.60 -13.70 -9.51
C GLU A 67 -9.72 -13.04 -8.69
N ILE A 68 -9.84 -11.71 -8.77
CA ILE A 68 -10.88 -10.95 -8.08
C ILE A 68 -12.21 -11.04 -8.84
N MET A 69 -12.15 -11.19 -10.17
CA MET A 69 -13.33 -11.15 -11.04
C MET A 69 -14.12 -12.46 -10.94
N SER A 70 -15.43 -12.35 -10.69
CA SER A 70 -16.36 -13.48 -10.71
C SER A 70 -17.46 -13.28 -11.74
N LYS A 71 -17.97 -14.39 -12.28
CA LYS A 71 -19.15 -14.40 -13.16
C LYS A 71 -20.45 -14.15 -12.40
N PHE A 72 -20.44 -14.30 -11.08
CA PHE A 72 -21.60 -14.10 -10.22
C PHE A 72 -21.64 -12.66 -9.70
N VAL A 73 -22.80 -12.02 -9.83
CA VAL A 73 -23.01 -10.63 -9.38
C VAL A 73 -22.76 -10.53 -7.87
N GLY A 74 -22.00 -9.52 -7.44
CA GLY A 74 -21.72 -9.25 -6.02
C GLY A 74 -20.51 -10.00 -5.45
N GLN A 75 -20.05 -11.08 -6.10
CA GLN A 75 -18.91 -11.85 -5.59
C GLN A 75 -17.58 -11.11 -5.74
N ALA A 76 -17.41 -10.29 -6.79
CA ALA A 76 -16.18 -9.53 -6.96
C ALA A 76 -15.99 -8.51 -5.82
N GLU A 77 -17.07 -7.82 -5.43
CA GLU A 77 -17.09 -6.88 -4.32
C GLU A 77 -16.86 -7.57 -2.98
N GLU A 78 -17.44 -8.75 -2.78
CA GLU A 78 -17.20 -9.58 -1.59
C GLU A 78 -15.74 -10.02 -1.50
N ASN A 79 -15.14 -10.47 -2.60
CA ASN A 79 -13.73 -10.86 -2.66
C ASN A 79 -12.81 -9.69 -2.29
N ILE A 80 -13.09 -8.48 -2.78
CA ILE A 80 -12.34 -7.28 -2.41
C ILE A 80 -12.50 -6.99 -0.91
N ARG A 81 -13.71 -7.06 -0.35
CA ARG A 81 -13.92 -6.83 1.09
C ARG A 81 -13.17 -7.84 1.95
N ASN A 82 -13.22 -9.11 1.57
CA ASN A 82 -12.51 -10.19 2.26
C ASN A 82 -10.99 -10.01 2.17
N LEU A 83 -10.47 -9.49 1.07
CA LEU A 83 -9.05 -9.21 0.89
C LEU A 83 -8.53 -8.18 1.92
N PHE A 84 -9.30 -7.13 2.20
CA PHE A 84 -8.94 -6.06 3.14
C PHE A 84 -9.33 -6.34 4.59
N LYS A 85 -10.11 -7.39 4.87
CA LYS A 85 -10.63 -7.70 6.20
C LYS A 85 -9.53 -7.82 7.27
N GLU A 86 -8.46 -8.54 6.91
CA GLU A 86 -7.28 -8.74 7.75
C GLU A 86 -6.59 -7.40 8.08
N ALA A 87 -6.35 -6.57 7.05
CA ALA A 87 -5.73 -5.26 7.24
C ALA A 87 -6.58 -4.29 8.08
N MET A 88 -7.92 -4.36 7.98
CA MET A 88 -8.82 -3.57 8.83
C MET A 88 -8.80 -4.03 10.29
N GLU A 89 -8.61 -5.33 10.53
CA GLU A 89 -8.47 -5.88 11.88
C GLU A 89 -7.14 -5.42 12.51
N ASP A 90 -6.05 -5.45 11.74
CA ASP A 90 -4.75 -4.91 12.15
C ASP A 90 -4.82 -3.42 12.47
N GLU A 91 -5.45 -2.61 11.59
CA GLU A 91 -5.65 -1.16 11.84
C GLU A 91 -6.46 -0.91 13.11
N ARG A 92 -7.47 -1.75 13.40
CA ARG A 92 -8.26 -1.62 14.63
C ARG A 92 -7.46 -1.95 15.89
N ASN A 93 -6.56 -2.93 15.80
CA ASN A 93 -5.77 -3.41 16.94
C ASN A 93 -4.53 -2.54 17.21
N LEU A 94 -3.86 -2.07 16.16
CA LEU A 94 -2.56 -1.39 16.21
C LEU A 94 -2.66 0.12 15.91
N GLY A 95 -3.76 0.58 15.30
CA GLY A 95 -3.97 1.99 14.99
C GLY A 95 -2.90 2.55 14.06
N GLU A 96 -2.23 3.62 14.48
CA GLU A 96 -1.18 4.27 13.67
C GLU A 96 0.16 3.51 13.70
N ASP A 97 0.29 2.47 14.55
CA ASP A 97 1.46 1.60 14.64
C ASP A 97 1.34 0.32 13.79
N SER A 98 0.26 0.18 12.99
CA SER A 98 0.05 -0.92 12.03
C SER A 98 1.01 -0.88 10.83
#